data_AF-A0A3S1E1Z0-F1
#
_entry.id   AF-A0A3S1E1Z0-F1
#
_cell.length_a   1.000
_cell.length_b   1.000
_cell.length_c   1.000
_cell.angle_alpha   90.00
_cell.angle_beta   90.00
_cell.angle_gamma   90.00
#
_symmetry.space_group_name_H-M   'P 1'
#
loop_
_entity.id
_entity.type
_entity.pdbx_description
1 polymer ?
#
loop_
_entity_poly.entity_id
_entity_poly.type
_entity_poly.pdbx_seq_one_letter_code
_entity_poly.pdbx_strand_id
1 'polypeptide(L)'
;MVSLLRNQKVRNALLQALYVGSLAAMVLACVMIARRNLAEQGITSGFDFLFKSTGWDVNFSLLPATANDPYWWFFLIGIINTLFLG
;
A
#
# COMPACT_ATOMS: atom_id res chain seq x y z
N MET A 1 31.89 -6.35 -25.15
CA MET A 1 30.50 -6.33 -24.64
C MET A 1 29.60 -7.46 -25.19
N VAL A 2 29.80 -7.98 -26.41
CA VAL A 2 28.94 -9.03 -27.01
C VAL A 2 29.23 -10.47 -26.50
N SER A 3 30.37 -10.69 -25.82
CA SER A 3 30.80 -12.04 -25.40
C SER A 3 29.91 -12.67 -24.31
N LEU A 4 29.30 -11.87 -23.43
CA LEU A 4 28.46 -12.37 -22.32
C LEU A 4 27.15 -13.00 -22.80
N LEU A 5 26.55 -12.46 -23.88
CA LEU A 5 25.31 -12.99 -24.48
C LEU A 5 25.52 -14.30 -25.26
N ARG A 6 26.77 -14.62 -25.61
CA ARG A 6 27.12 -15.88 -26.29
C ARG A 6 27.11 -17.07 -25.32
N ASN A 7 27.28 -16.81 -24.02
CA ASN A 7 27.24 -17.84 -23.01
C ASN A 7 25.79 -18.26 -22.72
N GLN A 8 25.44 -19.50 -23.06
CA GLN A 8 24.07 -20.02 -22.99
C GLN A 8 23.44 -19.86 -21.60
N LYS A 9 24.24 -20.01 -20.52
CA LYS A 9 23.76 -19.82 -19.15
C LYS A 9 23.35 -18.37 -18.87
N VAL A 10 24.16 -17.40 -19.28
CA VAL A 10 23.90 -15.96 -19.08
C VAL A 10 22.70 -15.51 -19.90
N ARG A 11 22.62 -15.94 -21.17
CA ARG A 11 21.49 -15.66 -22.05
C ARG A 11 20.17 -16.19 -21.48
N ASN A 12 20.16 -17.44 -21.02
CA ASN A 12 18.94 -18.05 -20.47
C ASN A 12 18.50 -17.36 -19.17
N ALA A 13 19.45 -17.03 -18.27
CA ALA A 13 19.14 -16.29 -17.06
C ALA A 13 18.56 -14.88 -17.34
N LEU A 14 19.12 -14.16 -18.32
CA LEU A 14 18.59 -12.87 -18.77
C LEU A 14 17.17 -12.99 -19.32
N LEU A 15 16.91 -13.98 -20.18
CA LEU A 15 15.58 -14.19 -20.77
C LEU A 15 14.56 -14.57 -19.69
N GLN A 16 14.94 -15.39 -18.71
CA GLN A 16 14.07 -15.75 -17.60
C GLN A 16 13.78 -14.55 -16.69
N ALA A 17 14.79 -13.74 -16.38
CA ALA A 17 14.60 -12.51 -15.61
C ALA A 17 13.70 -11.51 -16.36
N LEU A 18 13.87 -11.37 -17.67
CA LEU A 18 12.98 -10.55 -18.50
C LEU A 18 11.55 -11.07 -18.49
N TYR A 19 11.36 -12.38 -18.58
CA TYR A 19 10.03 -13.00 -18.55
C TYR A 19 9.33 -12.84 -17.20
N VAL A 20 10.03 -13.12 -16.10
CA VAL A 20 9.48 -12.92 -14.75
C VAL A 20 9.22 -11.43 -14.50
N GLY A 21 10.14 -10.57 -14.93
CA GLY A 21 9.99 -9.12 -14.84
C GLY A 21 8.80 -8.59 -15.64
N SER A 22 8.57 -9.11 -16.85
CA SER A 22 7.42 -8.71 -17.67
C SER A 22 6.09 -9.18 -17.07
N LEU A 23 6.03 -10.38 -16.50
CA LEU A 23 4.86 -10.85 -15.76
C LEU A 23 4.58 -9.99 -14.52
N ALA A 24 5.60 -9.67 -13.73
CA ALA A 24 5.45 -8.79 -12.57
C ALA A 24 4.97 -7.40 -13.00
N ALA A 25 5.55 -6.83 -14.07
CA ALA A 25 5.12 -5.56 -14.64
C ALA A 25 3.67 -5.60 -15.13
N MET A 26 3.24 -6.69 -15.76
CA MET A 26 1.86 -6.89 -16.20
C MET A 26 0.89 -6.89 -15.02
N VAL A 27 1.20 -7.64 -13.95
CA VAL A 27 0.37 -7.66 -12.73
C VAL A 27 0.29 -6.27 -12.11
N LEU A 28 1.42 -5.57 -11.97
CA LEU A 28 1.46 -4.21 -11.45
C LEU A 28 0.62 -3.25 -12.31
N ALA A 29 0.72 -3.34 -13.64
CA ALA A 29 -0.09 -2.54 -14.55
C ALA A 29 -1.59 -2.80 -14.34
N CYS A 30 -2.01 -4.06 -14.27
CA CYS A 30 -3.40 -4.43 -13.98
C CYS A 30 -3.89 -3.82 -12.66
N VAL A 31 -3.09 -3.92 -11.59
CA VAL A 31 -3.43 -3.33 -10.28
C VAL A 31 -3.58 -1.81 -10.38
N MET A 32 -2.65 -1.12 -11.04
CA MET A 32 -2.70 0.33 -11.21
C MET A 32 -3.92 0.78 -12.01
N ILE A 33 -4.24 0.09 -13.10
CA ILE A 33 -5.41 0.36 -13.93
C ILE A 33 -6.69 0.12 -13.13
N ALA A 34 -6.78 -1.01 -12.41
CA ALA A 34 -7.92 -1.31 -11.56
C ALA A 34 -8.12 -0.25 -10.47
N ARG A 35 -7.06 0.15 -9.76
CA ARG A 35 -7.12 1.22 -8.75
C ARG A 35 -7.59 2.54 -9.35
N ARG A 36 -7.10 2.91 -10.53
CA ARG A 36 -7.53 4.14 -11.23
C ARG A 36 -9.01 4.09 -11.59
N ASN A 37 -9.48 3.00 -12.19
CA ASN A 37 -10.89 2.84 -12.55
C ASN A 37 -11.81 2.87 -11.33
N LEU A 38 -11.41 2.25 -10.21
CA LEU A 38 -12.15 2.29 -8.96
C LEU A 38 -12.19 3.71 -8.38
N ALA A 39 -11.06 4.44 -8.41
CA ALA A 39 -11.00 5.83 -7.94
C ALA A 39 -11.90 6.76 -8.77
N GLU A 40 -11.94 6.59 -10.11
CA GLU A 40 -12.84 7.34 -11.00
C GLU A 40 -14.32 7.06 -10.71
N GLN A 41 -14.66 5.87 -10.20
CA GLN A 41 -16.00 5.52 -9.73
C GLN A 41 -16.29 5.97 -8.28
N GLY A 42 -15.37 6.69 -7.65
CA GLY A 42 -15.49 7.11 -6.24
C GLY A 42 -15.28 5.99 -5.23
N ILE A 43 -14.92 4.78 -5.68
CA ILE A 43 -14.59 3.65 -4.80
C ILE A 43 -13.15 3.85 -4.32
N THR A 44 -13.01 4.40 -3.12
CA THR A 44 -11.70 4.53 -2.46
C THR A 44 -11.23 3.15 -1.98
N SER A 45 -10.56 2.39 -2.86
CA SER A 45 -9.97 1.09 -2.51
C SER A 45 -8.60 1.25 -1.85
N GLY A 46 -8.31 0.46 -0.81
CA GLY A 46 -7.01 0.39 -0.15
C GLY A 46 -6.98 1.06 1.22
N PHE A 47 -5.81 1.53 1.64
CA PHE A 47 -5.57 2.12 2.96
C PHE A 47 -5.62 3.65 2.99
N ASP A 48 -6.01 4.31 1.90
CA ASP A 48 -6.10 5.78 1.85
C ASP A 48 -7.09 6.35 2.88
N PHE A 49 -8.07 5.54 3.32
CA PHE A 49 -8.96 5.91 4.41
C PHE A 49 -8.20 6.20 5.72
N LEU A 50 -7.06 5.54 5.96
CA LEU A 50 -6.26 5.73 7.17
C LEU A 50 -5.83 7.18 7.34
N PHE A 51 -5.62 7.90 6.24
CA PHE A 51 -5.15 9.28 6.21
C PHE A 51 -6.28 10.31 6.13
N LYS A 52 -7.54 9.87 6.09
CA LYS A 52 -8.69 10.79 6.15
C LYS A 52 -8.96 11.21 7.59
N SER A 53 -9.43 12.43 7.77
CA SER A 53 -9.93 12.92 9.07
C SER A 53 -11.13 12.06 9.50
N THR A 54 -11.18 11.74 10.79
CA THR A 54 -12.27 10.93 11.38
C THR A 54 -13.58 11.69 11.42
N GLY A 55 -13.56 13.01 11.65
CA GLY A 55 -14.74 13.85 11.75
C GLY A 55 -15.53 13.67 13.05
N TRP A 56 -14.98 12.95 14.02
CA TRP A 56 -15.55 12.78 15.36
C TRP A 56 -14.46 12.83 16.43
N ASP A 57 -14.81 13.38 17.58
CA ASP A 57 -13.93 13.41 18.75
C ASP A 57 -14.05 12.13 19.57
N VAL A 58 -12.98 11.81 20.30
CA VAL A 58 -12.92 10.70 21.24
C VAL A 58 -13.13 11.23 22.65
N ASN A 59 -14.06 10.61 23.40
CA ASN A 59 -14.38 11.03 24.77
C ASN A 59 -13.22 10.84 25.75
N PHE A 60 -12.39 9.82 25.54
CA PHE A 60 -11.24 9.51 26.39
C PHE A 60 -10.04 9.13 25.55
N SER A 61 -8.95 9.89 25.68
CA SER A 61 -7.67 9.57 25.05
C SER A 61 -6.50 9.94 25.97
N LEU A 62 -5.50 9.06 26.04
CA LEU A 62 -4.26 9.33 26.76
C LEU A 62 -3.35 10.32 26.02
N LEU A 63 -3.46 10.35 24.69
CA LEU A 63 -2.76 11.28 23.82
C LEU A 63 -3.77 12.29 23.24
N PRO A 64 -3.35 13.54 22.98
CA PRO A 64 -4.21 14.52 22.33
C PRO A 64 -4.70 14.01 20.96
N ALA A 65 -6.01 14.10 20.75
CA ALA A 65 -6.67 13.70 19.53
C ALA A 65 -7.87 14.62 19.29
N THR A 66 -8.06 15.01 18.04
CA THR A 66 -9.15 15.87 17.59
C THR A 66 -9.84 15.24 16.39
N ALA A 67 -11.07 15.66 16.09
CA ALA A 67 -11.83 15.20 14.93
C ALA A 67 -11.11 15.41 13.58
N ASN A 68 -10.14 16.32 13.52
CA ASN A 68 -9.35 16.58 12.31
C ASN A 68 -8.21 15.57 12.10
N ASP A 69 -7.87 14.78 13.11
CA ASP A 69 -6.77 13.84 13.03
C ASP A 69 -7.16 12.59 12.21
N PRO A 70 -6.16 11.91 11.62
CA PRO A 70 -6.40 10.80 10.70
C PRO A 70 -6.82 9.49 11.40
N TYR A 71 -7.54 8.61 10.70
CA TYR A 71 -7.97 7.30 11.22
C TYR A 71 -6.83 6.44 11.80
N TRP A 72 -5.64 6.46 11.19
CA TRP A 72 -4.51 5.69 11.74
C TRP A 72 -4.11 6.13 13.15
N TRP A 73 -4.25 7.43 13.46
CA TRP A 73 -3.96 7.99 14.78
C TRP A 73 -4.97 7.48 15.80
N PHE A 74 -6.25 7.44 15.41
CA PHE A 74 -7.32 6.92 16.26
C PHE A 74 -7.18 5.42 16.53
N PHE A 75 -6.71 4.63 15.56
CA PHE A 75 -6.39 3.22 15.81
C PHE A 75 -5.25 3.06 16.81
N LEU A 76 -4.19 3.85 16.69
CA LEU A 76 -3.08 3.84 17.64
C LEU A 76 -3.56 4.22 19.04
N ILE A 77 -4.37 5.28 19.17
CA ILE A 77 -4.97 5.70 20.44
C ILE A 77 -5.85 4.61 21.02
N GLY A 78 -6.66 3.95 20.20
CA GLY A 78 -7.49 2.82 20.65
C GLY A 78 -6.65 1.71 21.27
N ILE A 79 -5.55 1.33 20.60
CA ILE A 79 -4.60 0.33 21.13
C ILE A 79 -3.99 0.80 22.46
N ILE A 80 -3.48 2.03 22.52
CA ILE A 80 -2.84 2.58 23.72
C ILE A 80 -3.83 2.64 24.89
N ASN A 81 -5.04 3.12 24.66
CA ASN A 81 -6.10 3.20 25.67
C ASN A 81 -6.47 1.79 26.17
N THR A 82 -6.63 0.81 25.28
CA THR A 82 -6.92 -0.57 25.67
C THR A 82 -5.80 -1.18 26.51
N LEU A 83 -4.53 -0.94 26.16
CA LEU A 83 -3.38 -1.43 26.94
C LEU A 83 -3.25 -0.74 28.31
N PHE A 84 -3.77 0.47 28.47
CA PHE A 84 -3.74 1.17 29.75
C PHE A 84 -4.91 0.79 30.67
N LEU A 85 -6.10 0.55 30.08
CA LEU A 85 -7.31 0.23 30.84
C LEU A 85 -7.48 -1.27 31.12
N GLY A 86 -6.89 -2.13 30.29
CA GLY A 86 -6.92 -3.60 30.42
C GLY A 86 -5.79 -4.11 31.28
#